data_AF-A0A7V9N594-F1
#
_entry.id   AF-A0A7V9N594-F1
#
_cell.length_a   1.000
_cell.length_b   1.000
_cell.length_c   1.000
_cell.angle_alpha   90.00
_cell.angle_beta   90.00
_cell.angle_gamma   90.00
#
_symmetry.space_group_name_H-M   'P 1'
#
loop_
_entity.id
_entity.type
_entity.pdbx_description
1 polymer ?
#
loop_
_entity_poly.entity_id
_entity_poly.type
_entity_poly.pdbx_seq_one_letter_code
_entity_poly.pdbx_strand_id
1 'polypeptide(L)' 'LALPGPVEALTLEISGLIDATSRQELLPGFHSRRPWQLAEASRHLKQRFGTSGLYRVVEVEPWSRLPERRQTLIAYDP' A
#
# COMPACT_ATOMS: atom_id res chain seq x y z
N LEU A 1 14.19 6.79 -31.12
CA LEU A 1 13.99 8.25 -31.07
C LEU A 1 15.08 8.83 -30.18
N ALA A 2 16.10 9.44 -30.78
CA ALA A 2 17.10 10.20 -30.04
C ALA A 2 16.70 11.67 -30.10
N LEU A 3 16.61 12.33 -28.96
CA LEU A 3 16.31 13.76 -28.91
C LEU A 3 17.57 14.54 -29.28
N PRO A 4 17.47 15.58 -30.14
CA PRO A 4 18.62 16.29 -30.69
C PRO A 4 19.30 17.25 -29.69
N GLY A 5 18.88 17.27 -28.43
CA GLY A 5 19.40 18.14 -27.38
C GLY A 5 18.73 17.90 -26.03
N PRO A 6 19.16 18.60 -24.97
CA PRO A 6 18.57 18.48 -23.64
C PRO A 6 17.11 18.93 -23.64
N VAL A 7 16.26 18.23 -22.88
CA VAL A 7 14.85 18.56 -22.73
C VAL A 7 14.71 19.66 -21.70
N GLU A 8 14.26 20.84 -22.13
CA GLU A 8 14.11 22.02 -21.26
C GLU A 8 12.74 22.08 -20.58
N ALA A 9 11.72 21.42 -21.16
CA ALA A 9 10.37 21.37 -20.59
C ALA A 9 9.64 20.09 -21.01
N LEU A 10 8.84 19.54 -20.09
CA LEU A 10 7.96 18.40 -20.31
C LEU A 10 6.56 18.74 -19.76
N THR A 11 5.54 18.59 -20.60
CA THR A 11 4.13 18.73 -20.19
C THR A 11 3.45 17.38 -20.34
N LEU A 12 2.79 16.94 -19.28
CA LEU A 12 2.02 15.71 -19.25
C LEU A 12 0.54 16.07 -19.09
N GLU A 13 -0.29 15.59 -20.01
CA GLU A 13 -1.74 15.73 -19.94
C GLU A 13 -2.36 14.34 -19.71
N ILE A 14 -3.28 14.26 -18.74
CA ILE A 14 -3.95 13.01 -18.36
C ILE A 14 -5.43 13.17 -18.67
N SER A 15 -5.94 12.33 -19.56
CA SER A 15 -7.37 12.27 -19.92
C SER A 15 -7.93 10.87 -19.61
N GLY A 16 -9.24 10.79 -19.31
CA GLY A 16 -9.93 9.51 -19.04
C GLY A 16 -10.06 9.08 -17.58
N LEU A 17 -10.08 10.02 -16.62
CA LEU A 17 -10.13 9.76 -15.16
C LEU A 17 -11.46 9.21 -14.61
N ILE A 18 -12.42 8.81 -15.45
CA ILE A 18 -13.75 8.39 -14.98
C ILE A 18 -13.95 6.88 -15.08
N ASP A 19 -14.22 6.33 -13.89
CA ASP A 19 -14.64 4.98 -13.50
C ASP A 19 -13.61 3.83 -13.48
N ALA A 20 -12.38 4.17 -13.09
CA ALA A 20 -11.49 3.17 -12.50
C ALA A 20 -11.36 3.45 -11.00
N THR A 21 -11.61 2.45 -10.16
CA THR A 21 -11.11 2.45 -8.78
C THR A 21 -9.59 2.49 -8.86
N SER A 22 -9.07 3.71 -8.88
CA SER A 22 -7.69 4.01 -9.26
C SER A 22 -6.81 3.76 -8.06
N ARG A 23 -6.18 2.59 -8.01
CA ARG A 23 -5.11 2.35 -7.05
C ARG A 23 -3.86 3.05 -7.58
N GLN A 24 -3.59 4.25 -7.06
CA GLN A 24 -2.36 4.95 -7.37
C GLN A 24 -1.19 4.15 -6.81
N GLU A 25 -0.49 3.45 -7.70
CA GLU A 25 0.78 2.80 -7.36
C GLU A 25 1.86 3.86 -7.11
N LEU A 26 2.86 3.51 -6.31
CA LEU A 26 3.98 4.41 -6.05
C LEU A 26 4.84 4.55 -7.30
N LEU A 27 5.30 5.77 -7.55
CA LEU A 27 6.28 6.04 -8.60
C LEU A 27 7.62 5.35 -8.26
N PRO A 28 8.38 4.86 -9.27
CA PRO A 28 9.70 4.29 -9.05
C PRO A 28 10.62 5.26 -8.29
N GLY A 29 11.26 4.79 -7.22
CA GLY A 29 12.12 5.61 -6.34
C GLY A 29 11.39 6.32 -5.19
N PHE A 30 10.06 6.31 -5.16
CA PHE A 30 9.29 6.79 -4.00
C PHE A 30 8.98 5.64 -3.07
N HIS A 31 9.47 5.74 -1.83
CA HIS A 31 9.08 4.82 -0.78
C HIS A 31 7.74 5.23 -0.19
N SER A 32 6.85 4.28 0.00
CA SER A 32 5.64 4.54 0.79
C SER A 32 6.07 4.98 2.20
N ARG A 33 5.59 6.14 2.66
CA ARG A 33 5.67 6.52 4.09
C ARG A 33 4.75 5.66 4.97
N ARG A 34 3.89 4.84 4.34
CA ARG A 34 2.87 3.99 4.96
C ARG A 34 3.41 3.06 6.07
N PRO A 35 4.57 2.39 5.95
CA PRO A 35 5.06 1.49 6.99
C PRO A 35 5.40 2.23 8.29
N TRP A 36 6.08 3.37 8.18
CA TRP A 36 6.41 4.21 9.34
C TRP A 36 5.17 4.77 10.02
N GLN A 37 4.22 5.30 9.24
CA GLN A 37 2.97 5.86 9.77
C GLN A 37 2.12 4.79 10.45
N LEU A 38 2.07 3.58 9.91
CA LEU A 38 1.33 2.46 10.48
C LEU A 38 2.00 1.96 11.78
N ALA A 39 3.33 1.95 11.84
CA ALA A 39 4.06 1.61 13.05
C ALA A 39 3.78 2.59 14.19
N GLU A 40 3.82 3.89 13.91
CA GLU A 40 3.51 4.94 14.89
C GLU A 40 2.05 4.89 15.35
N ALA A 41 1.10 4.64 14.44
CA ALA A 41 -0.30 4.43 14.80
C ALA A 41 -0.47 3.21 15.71
N SER A 42 0.19 2.09 15.39
CA SER A 42 0.20 0.89 16.23
C SER A 42 0.73 1.20 17.64
N ARG A 43 1.83 1.96 17.74
CA ARG A 43 2.41 2.40 19.01
C ARG A 43 1.44 3.25 19.82
N HIS A 44 0.79 4.25 19.22
CA HIS A 44 -0.18 5.11 19.90
C HIS A 44 -1.40 4.33 20.41
N LEU A 45 -1.91 3.37 19.64
CA LEU A 45 -3.04 2.53 20.04
C LEU A 45 -2.66 1.61 21.20
N LYS A 46 -1.49 0.96 21.14
CA LYS A 46 -0.95 0.16 22.26
C LYS A 46 -0.79 0.99 23.53
N GLN A 47 -0.31 2.22 23.43
CA GLN A 47 -0.15 3.12 24.58
C GLN A 47 -1.49 3.51 25.21
N ARG A 48 -2.53 3.76 24.39
CA ARG A 48 -3.84 4.21 24.88
C ARG A 48 -4.73 3.07 25.37
N PHE A 49 -4.66 1.90 24.74
CA PHE A 49 -5.62 0.80 24.93
C PHE A 49 -4.98 -0.54 25.33
N GLY A 50 -3.64 -0.60 25.49
CA GLY A 50 -2.89 -1.82 25.79
C GLY A 50 -2.68 -2.75 24.57
N THR A 51 -3.43 -2.55 23.49
CA THR A 51 -3.33 -3.29 22.23
C THR A 51 -3.51 -2.33 21.04
N SER A 52 -2.93 -2.68 19.89
CA SER A 52 -3.15 -1.90 18.66
C SER A 52 -4.50 -2.19 18.02
N GLY A 53 -5.05 -3.40 18.22
CA GLY A 53 -6.22 -3.87 17.46
C GLY A 53 -5.97 -3.93 15.94
N LEU A 54 -4.73 -3.78 15.49
CA LEU A 54 -4.34 -3.83 14.08
C LEU A 54 -3.95 -5.26 13.73
N TYR A 55 -4.44 -5.73 12.59
CA TYR A 55 -4.16 -7.06 12.06
C TYR A 55 -3.76 -6.95 10.59
N ARG A 56 -2.87 -7.83 10.16
CA ARG A 56 -2.52 -8.00 8.74
C ARG A 56 -3.13 -9.30 8.22
N VAL A 57 -3.65 -9.22 7.00
CA VAL A 57 -4.12 -10.40 6.26
C VAL A 57 -2.90 -11.14 5.75
N VAL A 58 -2.83 -12.44 6.00
CA VAL A 58 -1.77 -13.33 5.52
C VAL A 58 -2.40 -14.55 4.86
N GLU A 59 -1.86 -14.97 3.72
CA GLU A 59 -2.25 -16.23 3.09
C GLU A 59 -1.69 -17.43 3.86
N VAL A 60 -2.54 -18.39 4.18
CA VAL A 60 -2.17 -19.57 5.00
C VAL A 60 -2.46 -20.87 4.26
N GLU A 61 -3.63 -21.01 3.66
CA GLU A 61 -4.01 -22.21 2.88
C GLU A 61 -4.38 -21.82 1.43
N PRO A 62 -3.42 -21.43 0.57
CA PRO A 62 -3.73 -20.95 -0.79
C PRO A 62 -4.45 -22.00 -1.66
N TRP A 63 -4.28 -23.29 -1.37
CA TRP A 63 -4.97 -24.40 -2.04
C TRP A 63 -6.38 -24.67 -1.53
N SER A 64 -6.81 -24.03 -0.43
CA SER A 64 -8.12 -24.30 0.15
C SER A 64 -9.24 -23.91 -0.81
N ARG A 65 -10.30 -24.71 -0.89
CA ARG A 65 -11.47 -24.38 -1.72
C ARG A 65 -12.40 -23.38 -1.03
N LEU A 66 -12.28 -23.22 0.28
CA LEU A 66 -13.04 -22.25 1.07
C LEU A 66 -12.25 -20.93 1.15
N PRO A 67 -12.79 -19.81 0.63
CA PRO A 67 -12.07 -18.54 0.60
C PRO A 67 -11.69 -18.04 2.00
N GLU A 68 -12.52 -18.30 3.01
CA GLU A 68 -12.30 -17.91 4.41
C GLU A 68 -11.08 -18.62 5.02
N ARG A 69 -10.69 -19.79 4.49
CA ARG A 69 -9.54 -20.56 4.96
C ARG A 69 -8.23 -20.15 4.30
N ARG A 70 -8.30 -19.46 3.16
CA ARG A 70 -7.10 -19.02 2.43
C ARG A 70 -6.35 -17.94 3.19
N GLN A 71 -7.07 -17.15 4.01
CA GLN A 71 -6.55 -15.96 4.66
C GLN A 71 -6.77 -16.02 6.17
N THR A 72 -5.81 -15.50 6.93
CA THR A 72 -5.98 -15.28 8.37
C THR A 72 -5.58 -13.87 8.77
N LEU A 73 -6.07 -13.44 9.92
CA LEU A 73 -5.67 -12.19 10.56
C LEU A 73 -4.59 -12.48 11.60
N ILE A 74 -3.39 -11.96 11.36
CA ILE A 74 -2.29 -12.01 12.32
C ILE A 74 -2.13 -10.62 12.93
N ALA A 75 -1.93 -10.55 14.25
CA ALA A 75 -1.66 -9.29 14.93
C ALA A 75 -0.51 -8.55 14.23
N TYR A 76 -0.71 -7.28 13.94
CA TYR A 76 0.30 -6.45 13.31
C TYR A 76 1.29 -5.96 14.38
N ASP A 77 2.53 -6.44 14.29
CA ASP A 77 3.67 -5.94 15.05
C ASP A 77 4.75 -5.45 14.08
N PRO A 78 4.96 -4.11 13.97
CA PRO A 78 5.92 -3.50 13.06
C PRO A 78 7.38 -3.77 13.45
#